data_AF-F8KYF1-F1
#
_entry.id   AF-F8KYF1-F1
#
_cell.length_a   1.000
_cell.length_b   1.000
_cell.length_c   1.000
_cell.angle_alpha   90.00
_cell.angle_beta   90.00
_cell.angle_gamma   90.00
#
_symmetry.space_group_name_H-M   'P 1'
#
loop_
_entity.id
_entity.type
_entity.pdbx_description
1 polymer ?
#
loop_
_entity_poly.entity_id
_entity_poly.type
_entity_poly.pdbx_seq_one_letter_code
_entity_poly.pdbx_strand_id
1 'polypeptide(L)'
;MQISPKGSLDSNSIKTSFWITPGGEVEHGETLHAALLRELREETGILEAKVYEPAVWYGEILLNWKGIPTLFKESFFLLKVDSSEVSTDGFTQNEKELVQDLRWWSLEEIFSSQDIFLPKNLAVLLKPLFDSVPQETLKIDLSNS
;
A
#
# COMPACT_ATOMS: atom_id res chain seq x y z
N MET A 1 -1.54 -6.71 -4.73
CA MET A 1 -1.44 -7.22 -3.34
C MET A 1 -1.86 -6.13 -2.39
N GLN A 2 -2.56 -6.46 -1.31
CA GLN A 2 -2.96 -5.56 -0.25
C GLN A 2 -2.75 -6.23 1.12
N ILE A 3 -2.50 -5.42 2.14
CA ILE A 3 -2.34 -5.83 3.54
C ILE A 3 -3.51 -5.27 4.34
N SER A 4 -4.10 -6.08 5.22
CA SER A 4 -5.11 -5.62 6.16
C SER A 4 -4.50 -5.50 7.55
N PRO A 5 -4.42 -4.30 8.15
CA PRO A 5 -3.95 -4.13 9.52
C PRO A 5 -4.97 -4.63 10.55
N LYS A 6 -4.50 -5.08 11.72
CA LYS A 6 -5.31 -5.32 12.91
C LYS A 6 -5.81 -3.98 13.44
N GLY A 7 -7.07 -3.68 13.14
CA GLY A 7 -7.72 -2.45 13.56
C GLY A 7 -9.01 -2.22 12.78
N SER A 8 -9.77 -1.23 13.22
CA SER A 8 -10.87 -0.66 12.43
C SER A 8 -10.52 0.80 12.21
N LEU A 9 -10.85 1.35 11.03
CA LEU A 9 -10.69 2.78 10.77
C LEU A 9 -11.54 3.62 11.73
N ASP A 10 -12.65 3.08 12.21
CA ASP A 10 -13.52 3.71 13.21
C ASP A 10 -13.50 2.95 14.54
N SER A 11 -13.21 3.67 15.62
CA SER A 11 -13.17 3.16 17.00
C SER A 11 -14.55 2.96 17.64
N ASN A 12 -15.65 3.36 16.97
CA ASN A 12 -16.99 3.45 17.56
C ASN A 12 -18.14 2.69 16.84
N SER A 13 -17.88 1.90 15.81
CA SER A 13 -18.89 1.01 15.19
C SER A 13 -18.23 -0.13 14.40
N ILE A 14 -19.00 -1.19 14.10
CA ILE A 14 -18.64 -2.50 13.49
C ILE A 14 -17.27 -2.49 12.80
N LYS A 15 -16.35 -3.38 13.22
CA LYS A 15 -15.04 -3.58 12.56
C LYS A 15 -15.21 -3.71 11.05
N THR A 16 -14.94 -2.65 10.31
CA THR A 16 -14.76 -2.71 8.86
C THR A 16 -13.28 -2.89 8.64
N SER A 17 -12.88 -4.08 8.17
CA SER A 17 -11.50 -4.31 7.74
C SER A 17 -11.17 -3.34 6.62
N PHE A 18 -9.98 -2.76 6.69
CA PHE A 18 -9.43 -1.96 5.61
C PHE A 18 -8.16 -2.59 5.08
N TRP A 19 -7.85 -2.29 3.82
CA TRP A 19 -6.75 -2.82 3.05
C TRP A 19 -5.89 -1.68 2.54
N ILE A 20 -4.58 -1.83 2.63
CA ILE A 20 -3.59 -0.86 2.16
C ILE A 20 -2.56 -1.55 1.28
N THR A 21 -1.81 -0.79 0.49
CA THR A 21 -0.64 -1.31 -0.21
C THR A 21 0.49 -1.63 0.79
N PRO A 22 1.29 -2.69 0.54
CA PRO A 22 2.58 -2.84 1.22
C PRO A 22 3.45 -1.60 1.04
N GLY A 23 4.20 -1.25 2.07
CA GLY A 23 5.08 -0.09 2.09
C GLY A 23 5.30 0.48 3.49
N GLY A 24 6.26 1.39 3.59
CA GLY A 24 6.62 2.00 4.85
C GLY A 24 7.43 3.28 4.68
N GLU A 25 8.00 3.74 5.79
CA GLU A 25 8.76 4.98 5.84
C GLU A 25 10.08 4.85 5.09
N VAL A 26 10.49 5.92 4.41
CA VAL A 26 11.83 6.03 3.82
C VAL A 26 12.83 6.38 4.91
N GLU A 27 13.85 5.55 5.09
CA GLU A 27 14.86 5.79 6.13
C GLU A 27 15.83 6.92 5.77
N HIS A 28 16.55 7.43 6.78
CA HIS A 28 17.51 8.52 6.57
C HIS A 28 18.63 8.12 5.60
N GLY A 29 18.75 8.85 4.49
CA GLY A 29 19.72 8.58 3.44
C GLY A 29 19.30 7.50 2.44
N GLU A 30 18.10 6.93 2.61
CA GLU A 30 17.53 5.95 1.71
C GLU A 30 16.88 6.61 0.48
N THR A 31 16.99 5.98 -0.68
CA THR A 31 16.26 6.39 -1.89
C THR A 31 14.86 5.78 -1.88
N LEU A 32 13.89 6.38 -2.58
CA LEU A 32 12.55 5.81 -2.73
C LEU A 32 12.59 4.37 -3.27
N HIS A 33 13.48 4.10 -4.23
CA HIS A 33 13.63 2.77 -4.81
C HIS A 33 14.21 1.77 -3.81
N ALA A 34 15.18 2.19 -2.98
CA ALA A 34 15.74 1.33 -1.94
C ALA A 34 14.69 1.00 -0.86
N ALA A 35 13.93 2.01 -0.41
CA ALA A 35 12.82 1.81 0.53
C ALA A 35 11.79 0.84 -0.03
N LEU A 36 11.37 1.03 -1.28
CA LEU A 36 10.42 0.15 -1.97
C LEU A 36 10.86 -1.32 -1.95
N LEU A 37 12.12 -1.61 -2.30
CA LEU A 37 12.63 -2.98 -2.32
C LEU A 37 12.82 -3.57 -0.92
N ARG A 38 13.16 -2.73 0.06
CA ARG A 38 13.26 -3.13 1.47
C ARG A 38 11.88 -3.54 2.01
N GLU A 39 10.89 -2.67 1.88
CA GLU A 39 9.52 -2.90 2.34
C GLU A 39 8.88 -4.08 1.62
N LEU A 40 9.06 -4.20 0.30
CA LEU A 40 8.58 -5.36 -0.45
C LEU A 40 9.11 -6.67 0.13
N ARG A 41 10.41 -6.74 0.45
CA ARG A 41 11.01 -7.94 1.05
C ARG A 41 10.49 -8.17 2.47
N GLU A 42 10.45 -7.13 3.30
CA GLU A 42 10.09 -7.23 4.71
C GLU A 42 8.64 -7.65 4.91
N GLU A 43 7.72 -7.05 4.15
CA GLU A 43 6.28 -7.27 4.33
C GLU A 43 5.74 -8.45 3.51
N THR A 44 6.46 -8.91 2.49
CA THR A 44 5.91 -9.87 1.52
C THR A 44 6.84 -11.03 1.21
N GLY A 45 8.11 -10.96 1.60
CA GLY A 45 9.13 -11.96 1.28
C GLY A 45 9.56 -11.98 -0.19
N ILE A 46 9.02 -11.10 -1.03
CA ILE A 46 9.35 -11.04 -2.46
C ILE A 46 10.73 -10.41 -2.66
N LEU A 47 11.64 -11.16 -3.28
CA LEU A 47 13.03 -10.75 -3.52
C LEU A 47 13.26 -10.10 -4.88
N GLU A 48 12.44 -10.45 -5.87
CA GLU A 48 12.59 -9.99 -7.25
C GLU A 48 11.26 -9.48 -7.80
N ALA A 49 11.30 -8.25 -8.32
CA ALA A 49 10.16 -7.62 -8.97
C ALA A 49 10.66 -6.69 -10.08
N LYS A 50 9.93 -6.63 -11.18
CA LYS A 50 10.10 -5.56 -12.15
C LYS A 50 9.40 -4.31 -11.63
N VAL A 51 10.19 -3.30 -11.27
CA VAL A 51 9.69 -1.98 -10.88
C VAL A 51 9.45 -1.15 -12.14
N TYR A 52 8.28 -0.52 -12.23
CA TYR A 52 8.00 0.48 -13.26
C TYR A 52 8.28 1.86 -12.68
N GLU A 53 9.14 2.62 -13.37
CA GLU A 53 9.53 3.97 -12.98
C GLU A 53 9.01 5.02 -13.98
N PRO A 54 8.68 6.25 -13.52
CA PRO A 54 8.70 6.69 -12.12
C PRO A 54 7.56 6.08 -11.28
N ALA A 55 7.42 6.50 -10.01
CA ALA A 55 6.22 6.19 -9.23
C ALA A 55 4.96 6.55 -10.04
N VAL A 56 3.95 5.68 -10.04
CA VAL A 56 2.72 5.90 -10.82
C VAL A 56 1.84 6.97 -10.17
N TRP A 57 1.84 7.03 -8.83
CA TRP A 57 1.08 8.03 -8.08
C TRP A 57 1.92 8.70 -7.00
N TYR A 58 1.56 9.95 -6.70
CA TYR A 58 2.02 10.69 -5.53
C TYR A 58 0.85 11.37 -4.84
N GLY A 59 0.80 11.31 -3.52
CA GLY A 59 -0.23 11.97 -2.73
C GLY A 59 0.29 12.47 -1.40
N GLU A 60 -0.45 13.41 -0.80
CA GLU A 60 -0.16 13.91 0.54
C GLU A 60 -1.41 13.86 1.42
N ILE A 61 -1.25 13.50 2.69
CA ILE A 61 -2.34 13.46 3.66
C ILE A 61 -1.84 13.87 5.05
N LEU A 62 -2.61 14.70 5.75
CA LEU A 62 -2.34 15.08 7.13
C LEU A 62 -3.11 14.14 8.07
N LEU A 63 -2.40 13.30 8.80
CA LEU A 63 -2.98 12.37 9.76
C LEU A 63 -2.47 12.66 11.16
N ASN A 64 -3.27 12.32 12.17
CA ASN A 64 -2.80 12.32 13.55
C ASN A 64 -2.07 11.00 13.82
N TRP A 65 -0.74 11.03 13.79
CA TRP A 65 0.10 9.88 14.04
C TRP A 65 0.65 9.92 15.47
N LYS A 66 0.26 8.94 16.29
CA LYS A 66 0.68 8.85 17.71
C LYS A 66 0.45 10.16 18.51
N GLY A 67 -0.62 10.88 18.21
CA GLY A 67 -0.96 12.14 18.87
C GLY A 67 -0.36 13.39 18.22
N ILE A 68 0.42 13.23 17.14
CA ILE A 68 1.12 14.33 16.46
C ILE A 68 0.56 14.50 15.04
N PRO A 69 0.08 15.70 14.67
CA PRO A 69 -0.24 16.02 13.28
C PRO A 69 0.99 15.80 12.39
N THR A 70 0.92 14.84 11.49
CA THR A 70 2.02 14.37 10.66
C THR A 70 1.58 14.37 9.21
N LEU A 71 2.34 15.05 8.34
CA LEU A 71 2.11 15.08 6.91
C LEU A 71 2.79 13.86 6.28
N PHE A 72 2.00 12.93 5.78
CA PHE A 72 2.46 11.81 4.98
C PHE A 72 2.58 12.24 3.53
N LYS A 73 3.68 11.85 2.89
CA LYS A 73 3.96 12.06 1.47
C LYS A 73 4.22 10.71 0.85
N GLU A 74 3.25 10.20 0.12
CA GLU A 74 3.24 8.82 -0.33
C GLU A 74 3.54 8.74 -1.83
N SER A 75 4.48 7.87 -2.20
CA SER A 75 4.79 7.53 -3.58
C SER A 75 4.43 6.08 -3.84
N PHE A 76 3.54 5.83 -4.79
CA PHE A 76 3.06 4.49 -5.13
C PHE A 76 3.77 4.00 -6.38
N PHE A 77 4.36 2.82 -6.30
CA PHE A 77 5.05 2.18 -7.42
C PHE A 77 4.25 1.00 -7.96
N LEU A 78 4.29 0.83 -9.28
CA LEU A 78 3.74 -0.36 -9.93
C LEU A 78 4.84 -1.40 -10.08
N LEU A 79 4.59 -2.59 -9.55
CA LEU A 79 5.51 -3.72 -9.61
C LEU A 79 4.86 -4.89 -10.34
N LYS A 80 5.65 -5.61 -11.13
CA LYS A 80 5.30 -6.92 -11.64
C LYS A 80 6.19 -7.97 -10.98
N VAL A 81 5.56 -8.99 -10.41
CA VAL A 81 6.21 -10.14 -9.78
C VAL A 81 5.82 -11.40 -10.54
N ASP A 82 6.72 -12.38 -10.59
CA ASP A 82 6.49 -13.63 -11.32
C ASP A 82 5.91 -14.75 -10.43
N SER A 83 5.90 -14.54 -9.10
CA SER A 83 5.30 -15.44 -8.11
C SER A 83 4.25 -14.72 -7.27
N SER A 84 3.18 -15.44 -6.93
CA SER A 84 2.18 -15.00 -5.95
C SER A 84 2.47 -15.51 -4.53
N GLU A 85 3.55 -16.26 -4.34
CA GLU A 85 3.99 -16.70 -3.01
C GLU A 85 4.43 -15.49 -2.19
N VAL A 86 3.91 -15.43 -0.98
CA VAL A 86 4.12 -14.33 -0.03
C VAL A 86 4.50 -14.93 1.30
N SER A 87 5.50 -14.36 1.96
CA SER A 87 5.91 -14.74 3.31
C SER A 87 5.89 -13.52 4.21
N THR A 88 5.38 -13.71 5.42
CA THR A 88 5.39 -12.73 6.50
C THR A 88 6.50 -13.00 7.52
N ASP A 89 7.45 -13.89 7.20
CA ASP A 89 8.58 -14.21 8.07
C ASP A 89 9.49 -13.00 8.32
N GLY A 90 9.54 -12.09 7.34
CA GLY A 90 10.26 -10.82 7.40
C GLY A 90 9.64 -9.77 8.32
N PHE A 91 8.41 -9.99 8.80
CA PHE A 91 7.72 -8.99 9.62
C PHE A 91 8.52 -8.62 10.88
N THR A 92 8.61 -7.32 11.12
CA THR A 92 9.04 -6.78 12.41
C THR A 92 8.08 -7.23 13.51
N GLN A 93 8.51 -7.12 14.77
CA GLN A 93 7.63 -7.48 15.90
C GLN A 93 6.33 -6.65 15.90
N ASN A 94 6.42 -5.37 15.51
CA ASN A 94 5.25 -4.51 15.38
C ASN A 94 4.31 -4.99 14.26
N GLU A 95 4.82 -5.36 13.08
CA GLU A 95 3.99 -5.87 11.98
C GLU A 95 3.28 -7.18 12.33
N LYS A 96 3.94 -8.10 13.04
CA LYS A 96 3.28 -9.34 13.52
C LYS A 96 2.09 -9.03 14.43
N GLU A 97 2.19 -7.95 15.20
CA GLU A 97 1.12 -7.47 16.06
C GLU A 97 0.06 -6.68 15.29
N LEU A 98 0.44 -5.97 14.23
CA LEU A 98 -0.41 -5.02 13.50
C LEU A 98 -0.97 -5.53 12.17
N VAL A 99 -0.52 -6.63 11.60
CA VAL A 99 -1.04 -7.16 10.34
C VAL A 99 -1.97 -8.34 10.60
N GLN A 100 -3.18 -8.26 10.06
CA GLN A 100 -4.20 -9.29 10.16
C GLN A 100 -4.15 -10.25 8.97
N ASP A 101 -4.01 -9.71 7.76
CA ASP A 101 -4.12 -10.49 6.53
C ASP A 101 -3.31 -9.86 5.39
N LEU A 102 -2.94 -10.67 4.40
CA LEU A 102 -2.23 -10.25 3.20
C LEU A 102 -2.76 -11.06 2.02
N ARG A 103 -3.22 -10.35 0.99
CA ARG A 103 -3.96 -10.97 -0.11
C ARG A 103 -3.64 -10.37 -1.48
N TRP A 104 -3.60 -11.24 -2.47
CA TRP A 104 -3.72 -10.87 -3.88
C TRP A 104 -5.18 -10.65 -4.24
N TRP A 105 -5.50 -9.43 -4.65
CA TRP A 105 -6.83 -9.03 -5.11
C TRP A 105 -6.78 -8.78 -6.62
N SER A 106 -7.72 -9.35 -7.36
CA SER A 106 -8.05 -8.92 -8.71
C SER A 106 -8.80 -7.61 -8.68
N LEU A 107 -8.78 -6.87 -9.80
CA LEU A 107 -9.50 -5.61 -9.92
C LEU A 107 -11.02 -5.79 -9.67
N GLU A 108 -11.59 -6.88 -10.16
CA GLU A 108 -13.01 -7.22 -9.99
C GLU A 108 -13.39 -7.52 -8.54
N GLU A 109 -12.51 -8.21 -7.80
CA GLU A 109 -12.72 -8.44 -6.36
C GLU A 109 -12.71 -7.13 -5.57
N ILE A 110 -11.80 -6.20 -5.90
CA ILE A 110 -11.79 -4.87 -5.24
C ILE A 110 -13.10 -4.12 -5.54
N PHE A 111 -13.60 -4.16 -6.78
CA PHE A 111 -14.86 -3.49 -7.15
C PHE A 111 -16.11 -4.09 -6.48
N SER A 112 -16.11 -5.40 -6.22
CA SER A 112 -17.25 -6.11 -5.65
C SER A 112 -17.20 -6.27 -4.12
N SER A 113 -16.06 -5.94 -3.51
CA SER A 113 -15.86 -6.03 -2.07
C SER A 113 -16.63 -4.94 -1.31
N GLN A 114 -17.01 -5.26 -0.08
CA GLN A 114 -17.54 -4.30 0.90
C GLN A 114 -16.44 -3.78 1.84
N ASP A 115 -15.21 -4.30 1.72
CA ASP A 115 -14.07 -3.84 2.49
C ASP A 115 -13.60 -2.46 2.02
N ILE A 116 -12.93 -1.73 2.91
CA ILE A 116 -12.33 -0.43 2.56
C ILE A 116 -10.95 -0.69 1.99
N PHE A 117 -10.61 -0.05 0.87
CA PHE A 117 -9.26 -0.04 0.31
C PHE A 117 -8.72 1.38 0.38
N LEU A 118 -7.48 1.57 0.78
CA LEU A 118 -6.82 2.86 0.77
C LEU A 118 -5.73 2.89 -0.31
N PRO A 119 -5.66 3.97 -1.12
CA PRO A 119 -6.60 5.10 -1.17
C PRO A 119 -8.04 4.70 -1.53
N LYS A 120 -9.07 5.41 -1.03
CA LYS A 120 -10.51 5.02 -1.14
C LYS A 120 -11.00 4.75 -2.57
N ASN A 121 -10.35 5.32 -3.57
CA ASN A 121 -10.65 5.12 -4.99
C ASN A 121 -9.66 4.17 -5.68
N LEU A 122 -9.00 3.27 -4.95
CA LEU A 122 -7.95 2.38 -5.46
C LEU A 122 -8.36 1.64 -6.74
N ALA A 123 -9.57 1.06 -6.80
CA ALA A 123 -10.04 0.36 -8.00
C ALA A 123 -10.12 1.27 -9.23
N VAL A 124 -10.57 2.51 -9.05
CA VAL A 124 -10.64 3.51 -10.13
C VAL A 124 -9.24 3.92 -10.58
N LEU A 125 -8.31 4.09 -9.62
CA LEU A 125 -6.92 4.42 -9.91
C LEU A 125 -6.20 3.26 -10.63
N LEU A 126 -6.44 2.01 -10.22
CA LEU A 126 -5.81 0.83 -10.81
C LEU A 126 -6.26 0.56 -12.24
N LYS A 127 -7.54 0.82 -12.57
CA LYS A 127 -8.12 0.43 -13.87
C LYS A 127 -7.31 0.91 -15.09
N PRO A 128 -6.89 2.19 -15.21
CA PRO A 128 -6.05 2.66 -16.32
C PRO A 128 -4.68 1.98 -16.42
N LEU A 129 -4.11 1.50 -15.30
CA LEU A 129 -2.77 0.89 -15.28
C LEU A 129 -2.71 -0.47 -16.00
N PHE A 130 -3.85 -1.13 -16.19
CA PHE A 130 -3.93 -2.36 -16.97
C PHE A 130 -3.79 -2.12 -18.48
N ASP A 131 -4.17 -0.93 -18.94
CA ASP A 131 -4.08 -0.55 -20.36
C ASP A 131 -2.71 0.09 -20.66
N SER A 132 -2.24 0.98 -19.79
CA SER A 132 -0.96 1.67 -19.97
C SER A 132 -0.39 2.17 -18.65
N VAL A 133 0.93 2.01 -18.48
CA VAL A 133 1.65 2.61 -17.35
C VAL A 133 1.99 4.07 -17.69
N PRO A 134 1.64 5.04 -16.81
CA PRO A 134 1.93 6.44 -17.05
C PRO A 134 3.45 6.68 -17.12
N GLN A 135 3.87 7.61 -17.98
CA GLN A 135 5.29 7.98 -18.14
C GLN A 135 5.74 9.02 -17.09
N GLU A 136 4.79 9.59 -16.36
CA GLU A 136 5.02 10.61 -15.33
C GLU A 136 4.19 10.28 -14.09
N THR A 137 4.66 10.72 -12.92
CA THR A 137 3.94 10.52 -11.65
C THR A 137 2.68 11.37 -11.62
N LEU A 138 1.53 10.71 -11.45
CA LEU A 138 0.23 11.39 -11.36
C LEU A 138 -0.04 11.79 -9.91
N LYS A 139 -0.51 13.01 -9.69
CA LYS A 139 -0.97 13.42 -8.35
C LYS A 139 -2.36 12.83 -8.07
N ILE A 140 -2.50 12.22 -6.90
CA ILE A 140 -3.77 11.69 -6.40
C ILE A 140 -4.17 12.41 -5.11
N ASP A 141 -5.47 12.52 -4.90
CA ASP A 141 -6.04 13.10 -3.68
C ASP A 141 -6.21 11.99 -2.63
N LEU A 142 -5.42 12.07 -1.56
CA LEU A 142 -5.49 11.16 -0.43
C LEU A 142 -6.41 11.67 0.68
N SER A 143 -6.92 12.91 0.62
CA SER A 143 -7.69 13.52 1.72
C SER A 143 -9.00 12.82 2.04
N ASN A 144 -9.51 12.01 1.10
CA ASN A 144 -10.66 11.15 1.30
C ASN A 144 -10.28 9.76 1.84
N SER A 145 -9.04 9.50 2.25
CA SER A 145 -8.58 8.21 2.81
C SER A 145 -8.99 8.04 4.26
#